data_AF-A0A377BAA8-F1
#
_entry.id   AF-A0A377BAA8-F1
#
_cell.length_a   1.000
_cell.length_b   1.000
_cell.length_c   1.000
_cell.angle_alpha   90.00
_cell.angle_beta   90.00
_cell.angle_gamma   90.00
#
_symmetry.space_group_name_H-M   'P 1'
#
loop_
_entity.id
_entity.type
_entity.pdbx_description
1 polymer ?
#
loop_
_entity_poly.entity_id
_entity_poly.type
_entity_poly.pdbx_seq_one_letter_code
_entity_poly.pdbx_strand_id
1 'polypeptide(L)'
;MEMCQSARPSKSDPHSEPNRLEAETLSGIALSGRDDVAKVAAWFHQHGLNRLVLSMGGDGVYYSDIRGENGWSAPIKTNVINVTGAGDAMMAGLASCWVDGMPFAESVRFAQGCSSMALSCEYTNNPDLSIANVISLVENAECLN
;
A
#
# COMPACT_ATOMS: atom_id res chain seq x y z
N MET A 1 22.25 -16.09 12.97
CA MET A 1 21.04 -15.60 12.28
C MET A 1 20.87 -14.15 12.66
N GLU A 2 21.50 -13.26 11.91
CA GLU A 2 21.37 -11.81 12.10
C GLU A 2 20.09 -11.36 11.40
N MET A 3 19.05 -11.06 12.17
CA MET A 3 17.88 -10.37 11.66
C MET A 3 18.27 -8.93 11.29
N CYS A 4 18.06 -8.59 10.03
CA CYS A 4 18.32 -7.30 9.42
C CYS A 4 17.69 -6.18 10.25
N GLN A 5 18.51 -5.35 10.90
CA GLN A 5 18.06 -4.22 11.73
C GLN A 5 17.47 -3.06 10.92
N SER A 6 17.39 -3.16 9.58
CA SER A 6 16.92 -2.09 8.70
C SER A 6 15.39 -1.97 8.60
N ALA A 7 14.63 -2.95 9.09
CA ALA A 7 13.17 -2.98 8.95
C ALA A 7 12.41 -2.37 10.15
N ARG A 8 13.10 -1.72 11.10
CA ARG A 8 12.39 -0.91 12.11
C ARG A 8 11.92 0.38 11.44
N PRO A 9 10.65 0.78 11.60
CA PRO A 9 10.17 2.05 11.05
C PRO A 9 11.08 3.18 11.54
N SER A 10 11.78 3.83 10.61
CA SER A 10 12.64 4.97 10.92
C SER A 10 11.78 6.23 11.03
N LYS A 11 12.13 7.14 11.93
CA LYS A 11 11.43 8.43 12.10
C LYS A 11 11.47 9.33 10.85
N SER A 12 12.28 8.99 9.84
CA SER A 12 12.46 9.75 8.61
C SER A 12 11.56 9.32 7.45
N ASP A 13 10.86 8.18 7.56
CA ASP A 13 9.98 7.71 6.49
C ASP A 13 8.51 7.88 6.91
N PRO A 14 7.74 8.80 6.28
CA PRO A 14 6.37 9.08 6.68
C PRO A 14 5.41 7.92 6.36
N HIS A 15 5.80 7.01 5.46
CA HIS A 15 4.98 5.91 4.96
C HIS A 15 5.69 4.56 5.13
N SER A 16 4.95 3.54 5.54
CA SER A 16 5.40 2.14 5.45
C SER A 16 4.31 1.34 4.76
N GLU A 17 4.71 0.51 3.80
CA GLU A 17 3.84 -0.38 3.03
C GLU A 17 4.19 -1.86 3.27
N PRO A 18 4.01 -2.41 4.48
CA PRO A 18 4.22 -3.83 4.68
C PRO A 18 3.09 -4.63 4.03
N ASN A 19 3.42 -5.82 3.52
CA ASN A 19 2.42 -6.83 3.23
C ASN A 19 1.98 -7.57 4.51
N ARG A 20 0.93 -8.40 4.43
CA ARG A 20 0.44 -9.20 5.57
C ARG A 20 1.57 -9.93 6.33
N LEU A 21 2.42 -10.68 5.63
CA LEU A 21 3.45 -11.50 6.27
C LEU A 21 4.51 -10.66 6.97
N GLU A 22 4.93 -9.55 6.34
CA GLU A 22 5.85 -8.59 6.93
C GLU A 22 5.25 -7.93 8.17
N ALA A 23 3.98 -7.54 8.12
CA ALA A 23 3.29 -6.93 9.24
C ALA A 23 3.15 -7.88 10.44
N GLU A 24 2.83 -9.16 10.19
CA GLU A 24 2.81 -10.21 11.23
C GLU A 24 4.21 -10.40 11.83
N THR A 25 5.24 -10.45 10.98
CA THR A 25 6.63 -10.66 11.40
C THR A 25 7.15 -9.50 12.25
N LEU A 26 6.82 -8.26 11.87
CA LEU A 26 7.26 -7.06 12.58
C LEU A 26 6.48 -6.84 13.88
N SER A 27 5.16 -7.02 13.86
CA SER A 27 4.30 -6.74 15.01
C SER A 27 4.21 -7.91 16.01
N GLY A 28 4.46 -9.14 15.55
CA GLY A 28 4.20 -10.36 16.31
C GLY A 28 2.71 -10.66 16.52
N ILE A 29 1.82 -9.93 15.83
CA ILE A 29 0.37 -10.08 15.90
C ILE A 29 -0.09 -10.82 14.66
N ALA A 30 -0.84 -11.91 14.85
CA ALA A 30 -1.43 -12.65 13.74
C ALA A 30 -2.55 -11.82 13.06
N LEU A 31 -2.55 -11.81 11.72
CA LEU A 31 -3.53 -11.14 10.88
C LEU A 31 -4.46 -12.17 10.26
N SER A 32 -5.41 -12.67 11.06
CA SER A 32 -6.40 -13.66 10.63
C SER A 32 -7.51 -13.07 9.76
N GLY A 33 -7.78 -11.77 9.87
CA GLY A 33 -8.88 -11.11 9.17
C GLY A 33 -8.89 -9.59 9.37
N ARG A 34 -9.94 -8.94 8.87
CA ARG A 34 -10.06 -7.46 8.88
C ARG A 34 -10.06 -6.85 10.28
N ASP A 35 -10.57 -7.57 11.28
CA ASP A 35 -10.69 -7.07 12.66
C ASP A 35 -9.35 -6.93 13.39
N ASP A 36 -8.32 -7.68 12.96
CA ASP A 36 -6.99 -7.63 13.58
C ASP A 36 -6.12 -6.48 13.02
N VAL A 37 -6.50 -5.96 11.86
CA VAL A 37 -5.72 -4.96 11.12
C VAL A 37 -5.59 -3.66 11.89
N ALA A 38 -6.65 -3.22 12.59
CA ALA A 38 -6.59 -2.02 13.43
C ALA A 38 -5.60 -2.17 14.59
N LYS A 39 -5.45 -3.38 15.15
CA LYS A 39 -4.49 -3.65 16.25
C LYS A 39 -3.05 -3.58 15.74
N VAL A 40 -2.81 -4.16 14.56
CA VAL A 40 -1.50 -4.09 13.90
C VAL A 40 -1.15 -2.65 13.55
N ALA A 41 -2.10 -1.89 13.01
CA ALA A 41 -1.91 -0.48 12.73
C ALA A 41 -1.56 0.32 13.99
N ALA A 42 -2.30 0.11 15.08
CA ALA A 42 -2.00 0.74 16.37
C ALA A 42 -0.58 0.38 16.87
N TRP A 43 -0.14 -0.87 16.69
CA TRP A 43 1.23 -1.27 17.03
C TRP A 43 2.26 -0.46 16.23
N PHE A 44 2.11 -0.35 14.91
CA PHE A 44 3.02 0.44 14.07
C PHE A 44 3.06 1.92 14.48
N HIS A 45 1.90 2.50 14.77
CA HIS A 45 1.80 3.88 15.23
C HIS A 45 2.51 4.11 16.57
N GLN A 46 2.37 3.17 17.52
CA GLN A 46 3.10 3.22 18.80
C GLN A 46 4.62 3.12 18.61
N HIS A 47 5.07 2.49 17.54
CA HIS A 47 6.49 2.36 17.18
C HIS A 47 7.01 3.51 16.31
N GLY A 48 6.22 4.58 16.16
CA GLY A 48 6.66 5.85 15.56
C GLY A 48 6.29 6.05 14.10
N LEU A 49 5.48 5.15 13.51
CA LEU A 49 4.99 5.32 12.15
C LEU A 49 3.79 6.27 12.11
N ASN A 50 3.83 7.31 11.27
CA ASN A 50 2.72 8.25 11.14
C ASN A 50 1.62 7.72 10.23
N ARG A 51 1.97 7.22 9.03
CA ARG A 51 1.03 6.64 8.08
C ARG A 51 1.41 5.21 7.74
N LEU A 52 0.44 4.32 7.87
CA LEU A 52 0.54 2.92 7.49
C LEU A 52 -0.34 2.66 6.28
N VAL A 53 0.18 1.92 5.31
CA VAL A 53 -0.57 1.33 4.22
C VAL A 53 -0.28 -0.16 4.25
N LEU A 54 -1.27 -1.01 4.52
CA LEU A 54 -1.09 -2.45 4.69
C LEU A 54 -1.76 -3.17 3.52
N SER A 55 -0.97 -3.79 2.65
CA SER A 55 -1.51 -4.61 1.57
C SER A 55 -1.93 -5.99 2.06
N MET A 56 -3.19 -6.31 1.80
CA MET A 56 -3.85 -7.57 2.18
C MET A 56 -4.20 -8.41 0.93
N GLY A 57 -3.55 -8.14 -0.19
CA GLY A 57 -3.74 -8.85 -1.45
C GLY A 57 -5.19 -8.77 -1.94
N GLY A 58 -5.85 -9.94 -2.04
CA GLY A 58 -7.23 -10.06 -2.51
C GLY A 58 -8.27 -9.34 -1.65
N ASP A 59 -7.94 -9.00 -0.40
CA ASP A 59 -8.83 -8.23 0.48
C ASP A 59 -8.74 -6.71 0.26
N GLY A 60 -7.77 -6.25 -0.54
CA GLY A 60 -7.48 -4.85 -0.80
C GLY A 60 -6.34 -4.32 0.06
N VAL A 61 -6.43 -3.03 0.41
CA VAL A 61 -5.42 -2.31 1.18
C VAL A 61 -6.08 -1.62 2.35
N TYR A 62 -5.52 -1.77 3.54
CA TYR A 62 -5.92 -0.98 4.70
C TYR A 62 -4.97 0.20 4.87
N TYR A 63 -5.50 1.38 5.20
CA TYR A 63 -4.67 2.54 5.48
C TYR A 63 -5.04 3.17 6.82
N SER A 64 -4.05 3.76 7.48
CA SER A 64 -4.23 4.41 8.78
C SER A 64 -3.23 5.54 8.97
N ASP A 65 -3.73 6.71 9.35
CA ASP A 65 -2.93 7.85 9.82
C ASP A 65 -3.12 8.02 11.33
N ILE A 66 -2.02 8.13 12.09
CA ILE A 66 -2.03 8.32 13.54
C ILE A 66 -2.82 9.55 14.02
N ARG A 67 -2.97 10.58 13.16
CA ARG A 67 -3.72 11.81 13.45
C ARG A 67 -4.91 12.02 12.52
N GLY A 68 -5.18 11.08 11.64
CA GLY A 68 -6.11 11.28 10.54
C GLY A 68 -7.12 10.15 10.40
N GLU A 69 -7.50 9.92 9.17
CA GLU A 69 -8.43 8.86 8.80
C GLU A 69 -7.76 7.49 8.72
N ASN A 70 -8.57 6.46 8.92
CA ASN A 70 -8.24 5.09 8.61
C ASN A 70 -9.39 4.46 7.84
N GLY A 71 -9.10 3.43 7.06
CA GLY A 71 -10.10 2.83 6.22
C GLY A 71 -9.58 1.70 5.35
N TRP A 72 -10.51 1.13 4.61
CA TRP A 72 -10.23 0.09 3.62
C TRP A 72 -10.39 0.67 2.23
N SER A 73 -9.41 0.43 1.38
CA SER A 73 -9.54 0.59 -0.05
C SER A 73 -9.75 -0.77 -0.70
N ALA A 74 -10.80 -0.87 -1.51
CA ALA A 74 -11.16 -2.11 -2.19
C ALA A 74 -10.02 -2.58 -3.12
N PRO A 75 -9.85 -3.90 -3.32
CA PRO A 75 -8.89 -4.42 -4.27
C PRO A 75 -9.23 -3.94 -5.69
N ILE A 76 -8.21 -3.63 -6.48
CA ILE A 76 -8.35 -3.41 -7.91
C ILE A 76 -8.21 -4.79 -8.58
N LYS A 77 -9.19 -5.17 -9.40
CA LYS A 77 -9.12 -6.42 -10.16
C LYS A 77 -8.04 -6.28 -11.23
N THR A 78 -6.99 -7.06 -11.10
CA THR A 78 -5.82 -7.00 -11.99
C THR A 78 -5.51 -8.38 -12.55
N ASN A 79 -5.25 -8.46 -13.86
CA ASN A 79 -4.68 -9.65 -14.45
C ASN A 79 -3.18 -9.69 -14.14
N VAL A 80 -2.76 -10.53 -13.20
CA VAL A 80 -1.37 -10.59 -12.73
C VAL A 80 -0.51 -11.33 -13.74
N ILE A 81 0.46 -10.63 -14.33
CA ILE A 81 1.47 -11.17 -15.25
C ILE A 81 2.82 -11.30 -14.52
N ASN A 82 3.23 -10.27 -13.77
CA ASN A 82 4.49 -10.25 -13.01
C ASN A 82 4.30 -9.54 -11.67
N VAL A 83 4.75 -10.14 -10.57
CA VAL A 83 4.64 -9.54 -9.21
C VAL A 83 5.80 -8.61 -8.86
N THR A 84 6.85 -8.61 -9.67
CA THR A 84 8.08 -7.85 -9.42
C THR A 84 7.85 -6.35 -9.60
N GLY A 85 8.23 -5.55 -8.60
CA GLY A 85 8.13 -4.09 -8.67
C GLY A 85 6.74 -3.52 -8.34
N ALA A 86 5.76 -4.36 -8.01
CA ALA A 86 4.42 -3.91 -7.63
C ALA A 86 4.41 -3.07 -6.34
N GLY A 87 5.24 -3.44 -5.35
CA GLY A 87 5.43 -2.66 -4.12
C GLY A 87 6.17 -1.35 -4.39
N ASP A 88 7.22 -1.38 -5.22
CA ASP A 88 7.96 -0.16 -5.60
C ASP A 88 7.05 0.85 -6.32
N ALA A 89 6.20 0.36 -7.24
CA ALA A 89 5.22 1.19 -7.95
C ALA A 89 4.17 1.77 -6.98
N MET A 90 3.75 1.01 -5.97
CA MET A 90 2.83 1.48 -4.95
C MET A 90 3.48 2.58 -4.09
N MET A 91 4.70 2.36 -3.61
CA MET A 91 5.47 3.34 -2.85
C MET A 91 5.74 4.62 -3.66
N ALA A 92 6.09 4.48 -4.94
CA ALA A 92 6.27 5.62 -5.84
C ALA A 92 4.97 6.41 -6.03
N GLY A 93 3.83 5.72 -6.17
CA GLY A 93 2.50 6.36 -6.23
C GLY A 93 2.17 7.14 -4.96
N LEU A 94 2.38 6.54 -3.78
CA LEU A 94 2.18 7.21 -2.48
C LEU A 94 3.08 8.45 -2.34
N ALA A 95 4.35 8.35 -2.71
CA ALA A 95 5.29 9.45 -2.65
C ALA A 95 4.90 10.60 -3.59
N SER A 96 4.46 10.29 -4.81
CA SER A 96 3.97 11.29 -5.77
C SER A 96 2.77 12.06 -5.21
N CYS A 97 1.75 11.33 -4.74
CA CYS A 97 0.55 11.93 -4.17
C CYS A 97 0.83 12.76 -2.91
N TRP A 98 1.81 12.33 -2.10
CA TRP A 98 2.26 13.10 -0.93
C TRP A 98 2.86 14.45 -1.32
N VAL A 99 3.71 14.49 -2.36
CA VAL A 99 4.29 15.74 -2.86
C VAL A 99 3.21 16.67 -3.42
N ASP A 100 2.19 16.11 -4.06
CA ASP A 100 1.07 16.87 -4.63
C ASP A 100 0.00 17.26 -3.59
N GLY A 101 0.16 16.85 -2.32
CA GLY A 101 -0.77 17.19 -1.23
C GLY A 101 -2.14 16.53 -1.36
N MET A 102 -2.24 15.40 -2.08
CA MET A 102 -3.49 14.67 -2.24
C MET A 102 -4.00 14.09 -0.91
N PRO A 103 -5.33 13.98 -0.73
CA PRO A 103 -5.92 13.28 0.41
C PRO A 103 -5.39 11.85 0.56
N PHE A 104 -5.29 11.36 1.80
CA PHE A 104 -4.59 10.09 2.05
C PHE A 104 -5.34 8.89 1.45
N ALA A 105 -6.66 8.82 1.63
CA ALA A 105 -7.48 7.79 1.00
C ALA A 105 -7.33 7.76 -0.54
N GLU A 106 -7.33 8.94 -1.19
CA GLU A 106 -7.12 9.07 -2.64
C GLU A 106 -5.71 8.65 -3.06
N SER A 107 -4.71 9.02 -2.26
CA SER A 107 -3.31 8.63 -2.48
C SER A 107 -3.13 7.11 -2.47
N VAL A 108 -3.78 6.43 -1.51
CA VAL A 108 -3.76 4.97 -1.39
C VAL A 108 -4.42 4.32 -2.62
N ARG A 109 -5.55 4.88 -3.06
CA ARG A 109 -6.26 4.40 -4.25
C ARG A 109 -5.41 4.56 -5.52
N PHE A 110 -4.77 5.71 -5.69
CA PHE A 110 -3.86 5.97 -6.81
C PHE A 110 -2.67 5.01 -6.78
N ALA A 111 -2.05 4.83 -5.63
CA ALA A 111 -0.93 3.91 -5.44
C ALA A 111 -1.29 2.44 -5.75
N GLN A 112 -2.50 1.99 -5.38
CA GLN A 112 -3.02 0.69 -5.82
C GLN A 112 -3.14 0.59 -7.34
N GLY A 113 -3.53 1.69 -8.01
CA GLY A 113 -3.56 1.77 -9.47
C GLY A 113 -2.17 1.61 -10.07
N CYS A 114 -1.16 2.31 -9.53
CA CYS A 114 0.25 2.14 -9.93
C CYS A 114 0.72 0.69 -9.77
N SER A 115 0.41 0.07 -8.63
CA SER A 115 0.73 -1.33 -8.36
C SER A 115 0.05 -2.28 -9.35
N SER A 116 -1.25 -2.06 -9.61
CA SER A 116 -2.03 -2.83 -10.58
C SER A 116 -1.42 -2.77 -11.99
N MET A 117 -0.99 -1.58 -12.42
CA MET A 117 -0.33 -1.43 -13.73
C MET A 117 1.02 -2.16 -13.79
N ALA A 118 1.81 -2.14 -12.71
CA ALA A 118 3.04 -2.91 -12.64
C ALA A 118 2.76 -4.42 -12.71
N LEU A 119 1.73 -4.88 -11.98
CA LEU A 119 1.30 -6.28 -11.96
C LEU A 119 0.86 -6.80 -13.33
N SER A 120 0.26 -5.95 -14.16
CA SER A 120 -0.26 -6.29 -15.48
C SER A 120 0.78 -6.17 -16.60
N CYS A 121 2.05 -5.93 -16.28
CA CYS A 121 3.13 -5.84 -17.26
C CYS A 121 4.09 -7.02 -17.13
N GLU A 122 4.64 -7.50 -18.24
CA GLU A 122 5.67 -8.55 -18.23
C GLU A 122 7.01 -8.01 -17.68
N TYR A 123 7.26 -6.71 -17.83
CA TYR A 123 8.52 -6.04 -17.46
C TYR A 123 8.43 -5.33 -16.10
N THR A 124 9.57 -5.23 -15.40
CA THR A 124 9.69 -4.51 -14.11
C THR A 124 9.38 -3.01 -14.22
N ASN A 125 9.56 -2.44 -15.41
CA ASN A 125 9.06 -1.10 -15.75
C ASN A 125 7.89 -1.26 -16.72
N ASN A 126 6.70 -0.77 -16.35
CA ASN A 126 5.59 -0.70 -17.28
C ASN A 126 5.74 0.59 -18.12
N PRO A 127 5.98 0.51 -19.44
CA PRO A 127 6.13 1.70 -20.30
C PRO A 127 4.84 2.54 -20.39
N ASP A 128 3.68 1.96 -20.07
CA ASP A 128 2.40 2.65 -20.03
C ASP A 128 2.12 3.30 -18.66
N LEU A 129 2.98 3.12 -17.66
CA LEU A 129 2.80 3.73 -16.34
C LEU A 129 2.90 5.26 -16.44
N SER A 130 1.74 5.90 -16.46
CA SER A 130 1.60 7.35 -16.51
C SER A 130 0.45 7.77 -15.60
N ILE A 131 0.49 9.00 -15.09
CA ILE A 131 -0.57 9.55 -14.23
C ILE A 131 -1.95 9.42 -14.90
N ALA A 132 -2.03 9.72 -16.20
CA ALA A 132 -3.27 9.63 -16.96
C ALA A 132 -3.84 8.21 -17.01
N ASN A 133 -2.98 7.21 -17.24
CA ASN A 133 -3.41 5.82 -17.30
C ASN A 133 -3.79 5.27 -15.92
N VAL A 134 -3.10 5.69 -14.86
CA VAL A 134 -3.45 5.32 -13.47
C VAL A 134 -4.82 5.88 -13.10
N ILE A 135 -5.09 7.16 -13.39
CA ILE A 135 -6.40 7.79 -13.12
C ILE A 135 -7.50 7.04 -13.88
N SER A 136 -7.34 6.83 -15.19
CA SER A 136 -8.31 6.10 -16.01
C SER A 136 -8.58 4.68 -15.47
N LEU A 137 -7.54 3.99 -14.99
CA LEU A 137 -7.70 2.65 -14.42
C LEU A 137 -8.48 2.67 -13.09
N VAL A 138 -8.18 3.64 -12.22
CA VAL A 138 -8.88 3.82 -10.95
C VAL A 138 -10.36 4.12 -11.16
N GLU A 139 -10.69 5.05 -12.07
CA GLU A 139 -12.08 5.40 -12.42
C GLU A 139 -12.86 4.19 -12.95
N ASN A 140 -12.28 3.43 -13.88
CA ASN A 140 -12.92 2.23 -14.43
C ASN A 140 -13.14 1.13 -13.38
N ALA A 141 -12.25 1.03 -12.38
CA ALA A 141 -12.38 0.07 -11.29
C ALA A 141 -13.50 0.45 -10.29
N GLU A 142 -13.90 1.73 -10.22
CA GLU A 142 -15.03 2.19 -9.41
C GLU A 142 -16.38 1.91 -10.08
N CYS A 143 -16.44 1.92 -11.41
CA CYS A 143 -17.66 1.56 -12.15
C CYS A 143 -18.04 0.07 -12.09
N LEU A 144 -17.15 -0.80 -11.60
CA LEU A 144 -17.32 -2.26 -11.57
C LEU A 144 -17.67 -2.81 -10.17
N ASN A 145 -17.85 -1.94 -9.17
CA ASN A 145 -18.19 -2.29 -7.78
C ASN A 145 -19.61 -1.86 -7.41
#